data_AF-A0A8B9B0U5-F1
#
_entry.id   AF-A0A8B9B0U5-F1
#
_cell.length_a   1.000
_cell.length_b   1.000
_cell.length_c   1.000
_cell.angle_alpha   90.00
_cell.angle_beta   90.00
_cell.angle_gamma   90.00
#
_symmetry.space_group_name_H-M   'P 1'
#
loop_
_entity.id
_entity.type
_entity.pdbx_description
1 polymer ?
#
loop_
_entity_poly.entity_id
_entity_poly.type
_entity_poly.pdbx_seq_one_letter_code
_entity_poly.pdbx_strand_id
1 'polypeptide(L)'
;MEASGRRYRSVAPQPASGRNRSSIHSLGTDLLCAIFSRLDLFVLVRCSVVCKSWNNVIYQSSLMRDLYYKKNPRIRSSSDISIPLETSMKIYLEELAMEQHRLALTSGSAEVHQWTGHPVRYVFLVPSPVPVPYYYCVSRIRYEAGLAYRVSLYLLYRISVLNRYGTVCFILSGLVWVNICRMKRGVILTGVGDKVLRLWSAESCKYLDEYSLPDMNPLVDCDFDESKIVGMTSAQLCIWRRRGQRSIFQLREAIFQHGLCMRYVDPEAVIGCDDGRARIFDMYSGSCSRIIRMHSGPVTCLATDDQLILGGSTFGSVTLADLSSGERLGFLKSSFSPTGMKSMCFNPHSFLLFAGSTAGYAHCWDLRTLRPLWEVRASSNVIYATQHLSSDTSTLVVGGLDGVLRILNQSTGEIISSLVVNASLKDNKEVVEKKASVLSGVSFVESIPRCLRPPITCLAVGMRKVVTTHNEKFVRVWRFHE
;
A
#
# COMPACT_ATOMS: atom_id res chain seq x y z
N MET A 1 27.57 -40.96 -60.22
CA MET A 1 26.39 -40.95 -61.11
C MET A 1 25.18 -41.25 -60.23
N GLU A 2 24.21 -40.35 -60.01
CA GLU A 2 23.47 -39.50 -60.96
C GLU A 2 22.50 -40.31 -61.85
N ALA A 3 21.32 -39.81 -62.21
CA ALA A 3 20.52 -38.69 -61.66
C ALA A 3 19.09 -38.74 -62.27
N SER A 4 18.18 -37.91 -61.73
CA SER A 4 16.86 -37.55 -62.29
C SER A 4 15.78 -38.65 -62.36
N GLY A 5 14.48 -38.37 -62.18
CA GLY A 5 13.84 -37.25 -61.47
C GLY A 5 12.62 -36.60 -62.16
N ARG A 6 11.62 -36.20 -61.35
CA ARG A 6 10.39 -35.42 -61.70
C ARG A 6 9.25 -36.26 -62.35
N ARG A 7 7.95 -35.99 -62.13
CA ARG A 7 7.27 -34.98 -61.27
C ARG A 7 5.82 -35.35 -60.88
N TYR A 8 5.53 -35.28 -59.58
CA TYR A 8 4.34 -34.76 -58.89
C TYR A 8 2.98 -34.51 -59.61
N ARG A 9 1.91 -35.03 -58.98
CA ARG A 9 0.69 -34.31 -58.54
C ARG A 9 0.33 -34.80 -57.13
N SER A 10 0.65 -34.08 -56.04
CA SER A 10 -0.06 -32.92 -55.48
C SER A 10 -1.32 -33.26 -54.66
N VAL A 11 -1.12 -33.72 -53.42
CA VAL A 11 -2.10 -33.64 -52.32
C VAL A 11 -1.42 -32.86 -51.19
N ALA A 12 -2.10 -31.85 -50.63
CA ALA A 12 -1.53 -31.00 -49.59
C ALA A 12 -1.72 -31.64 -48.19
N PRO A 13 -0.70 -31.63 -47.30
CA PRO A 13 -0.91 -31.91 -45.89
C PRO A 13 -1.82 -30.85 -45.27
N GLN A 14 -2.83 -31.27 -44.51
CA GLN A 14 -3.63 -30.33 -43.72
C GLN A 14 -2.75 -29.67 -42.63
N PRO A 15 -2.97 -28.39 -42.28
CA PRO A 15 -2.23 -27.74 -41.21
C PRO A 15 -2.54 -28.42 -39.88
N ALA A 16 -1.49 -28.81 -39.14
CA ALA A 16 -1.63 -29.47 -37.85
C ALA A 16 -2.44 -28.59 -36.88
N SER A 17 -3.63 -29.06 -36.51
CA SER A 17 -4.59 -28.31 -35.71
C SER A 17 -4.05 -27.98 -34.33
N GLY A 18 -4.01 -26.69 -33.99
CA GLY A 18 -3.92 -26.16 -32.63
C GLY A 18 -3.03 -26.90 -31.63
N ARG A 19 -1.79 -26.39 -31.42
CA ARG A 19 -1.14 -26.54 -30.11
C ARG A 19 -1.98 -25.80 -29.06
N ASN A 20 -3.01 -26.46 -28.56
CA ASN A 20 -3.72 -26.05 -27.35
C ASN A 20 -2.67 -25.89 -26.25
N ARG A 21 -2.46 -24.66 -25.79
CA ARG A 21 -1.69 -24.42 -24.57
C ARG A 21 -2.42 -25.15 -23.46
N SER A 22 -1.80 -26.16 -22.86
CA SER A 22 -2.31 -26.82 -21.67
C SER A 22 -2.40 -25.79 -20.54
N SER A 23 -3.57 -25.18 -20.40
CA SER A 23 -3.86 -24.31 -19.26
C SER A 23 -3.68 -25.14 -18.00
N ILE A 24 -3.16 -24.54 -16.93
CA ILE A 24 -2.76 -25.31 -15.75
C ILE A 24 -3.94 -25.93 -14.97
N HIS A 25 -5.17 -25.65 -15.43
CA HIS A 25 -6.43 -26.29 -15.03
C HIS A 25 -6.68 -27.65 -15.70
N SER A 26 -5.91 -28.05 -16.72
CA SER A 26 -6.03 -29.35 -17.41
C SER A 26 -5.08 -30.43 -16.86
N LEU A 27 -4.48 -30.21 -15.69
CA LEU A 27 -3.69 -31.21 -14.96
C LEU A 27 -4.61 -32.02 -14.04
N GLY A 28 -4.49 -33.34 -14.09
CA GLY A 28 -5.21 -34.24 -13.17
C GLY A 28 -4.78 -34.02 -11.72
N THR A 29 -5.67 -34.41 -10.78
CA THR A 29 -5.45 -34.33 -9.32
C THR A 29 -4.10 -34.89 -8.91
N ASP A 30 -3.72 -36.03 -9.48
CA ASP A 30 -2.58 -36.82 -9.02
C ASP A 30 -1.26 -36.21 -9.49
N LEU A 31 -1.28 -35.57 -10.67
CA LEU A 31 -0.17 -34.74 -11.18
C LEU A 31 -0.02 -33.46 -10.34
N LEU A 32 -1.13 -32.83 -9.92
CA LEU A 32 -1.08 -31.69 -9.01
C LEU A 32 -0.54 -32.10 -7.62
N CYS A 33 -1.00 -33.20 -7.05
CA CYS A 33 -0.43 -33.79 -5.83
C CYS A 33 1.08 -34.07 -5.97
N ALA A 34 1.50 -34.68 -7.09
CA ALA A 34 2.91 -34.99 -7.34
C ALA A 34 3.78 -33.72 -7.42
N ILE A 35 3.30 -32.66 -8.07
CA ILE A 35 3.97 -31.34 -8.11
C ILE A 35 4.00 -30.74 -6.70
N PHE A 36 2.84 -30.61 -6.04
CA PHE A 36 2.69 -29.99 -4.72
C PHE A 36 3.49 -30.69 -3.62
N SER A 37 3.69 -32.01 -3.70
CA SER A 37 4.52 -32.78 -2.75
C SER A 37 5.99 -32.31 -2.69
N ARG A 38 6.49 -31.76 -3.80
CA ARG A 38 7.87 -31.29 -3.99
C ARG A 38 8.06 -29.79 -3.76
N LEU A 39 6.99 -29.04 -3.59
CA LEU A 39 7.05 -27.62 -3.21
C LEU A 39 7.39 -27.48 -1.71
N ASP A 40 7.93 -26.32 -1.34
CA ASP A 40 7.97 -25.90 0.06
C ASP A 40 6.55 -25.52 0.56
N LEU A 41 6.39 -25.47 1.88
CA LEU A 41 5.09 -25.24 2.52
C LEU A 41 4.52 -23.83 2.25
N PHE A 42 5.35 -22.85 1.90
CA PHE A 42 4.91 -21.47 1.67
C PHE A 42 4.47 -21.25 0.21
N VAL A 43 5.17 -21.84 -0.76
CA VAL A 43 4.70 -21.92 -2.15
C VAL A 43 3.44 -22.77 -2.24
N LEU A 44 3.28 -23.81 -1.40
CA LEU A 44 2.02 -24.55 -1.26
C LEU A 44 0.85 -23.63 -0.83
N VAL A 45 1.06 -22.78 0.18
CA VAL A 45 0.07 -21.78 0.61
C VAL A 45 -0.26 -20.79 -0.52
N ARG A 46 0.74 -20.35 -1.31
CA ARG A 46 0.46 -19.51 -2.49
C ARG A 46 -0.38 -20.24 -3.53
N CYS A 47 -0.07 -21.52 -3.82
CA CYS A 47 -0.84 -22.35 -4.72
C CYS A 47 -2.30 -22.52 -4.26
N SER A 48 -2.58 -22.62 -2.96
CA SER A 48 -3.96 -22.75 -2.47
C SER A 48 -4.83 -21.51 -2.73
N VAL A 49 -4.23 -20.34 -2.96
CA VAL A 49 -4.95 -19.09 -3.31
C VAL A 49 -5.17 -18.93 -4.81
N VAL A 50 -4.47 -19.67 -5.68
CA VAL A 50 -4.53 -19.50 -7.15
C VAL A 50 -5.90 -19.84 -7.74
N CYS A 51 -6.50 -20.97 -7.35
CA CYS A 51 -7.85 -21.35 -7.78
C CYS A 51 -8.49 -22.42 -6.89
N LYS A 52 -9.83 -22.56 -6.97
CA LYS A 52 -10.60 -23.50 -6.14
C LYS A 52 -10.18 -24.97 -6.29
N SER A 53 -9.77 -25.43 -7.47
CA SER A 53 -9.33 -26.82 -7.64
C SER A 53 -7.97 -27.09 -7.01
N TRP A 54 -7.04 -26.13 -7.04
CA TRP A 54 -5.75 -26.25 -6.34
C TRP A 54 -5.95 -26.20 -4.82
N ASN A 55 -6.81 -25.30 -4.33
CA ASN A 55 -7.22 -25.23 -2.93
C ASN A 55 -7.77 -26.58 -2.45
N ASN A 56 -8.69 -27.17 -3.22
CA ASN A 56 -9.27 -28.48 -2.95
C ASN A 56 -8.19 -29.59 -2.90
N VAL A 57 -7.33 -29.70 -3.93
CA VAL A 57 -6.25 -30.70 -3.97
C VAL A 57 -5.27 -30.55 -2.81
N ILE A 58 -5.01 -29.33 -2.33
CA ILE A 58 -4.06 -29.08 -1.24
C ILE A 58 -4.63 -29.50 0.13
N TYR A 59 -5.89 -29.18 0.43
CA TYR A 59 -6.46 -29.42 1.77
C TYR A 59 -7.28 -30.72 1.88
N GLN A 60 -7.94 -31.17 0.80
CA GLN A 60 -8.84 -32.33 0.80
C GLN A 60 -8.17 -33.63 0.33
N SER A 61 -6.98 -33.57 -0.28
CA SER A 61 -6.25 -34.78 -0.69
C SER A 61 -5.63 -35.52 0.50
N SER A 62 -5.97 -36.80 0.65
CA SER A 62 -5.34 -37.72 1.61
C SER A 62 -3.83 -37.86 1.36
N LEU A 63 -3.40 -37.90 0.09
CA LEU A 63 -1.99 -38.01 -0.27
C LEU A 63 -1.17 -36.81 0.23
N MET A 64 -1.71 -35.59 0.09
CA MET A 64 -1.06 -34.39 0.62
C MET A 64 -1.01 -34.42 2.15
N ARG A 65 -2.08 -34.87 2.80
CA ARG A 65 -2.21 -35.02 4.26
C ARG A 65 -1.16 -35.98 4.84
N ASP A 66 -1.01 -37.16 4.26
CA ASP A 66 -0.05 -38.17 4.74
C ASP A 66 1.41 -37.76 4.49
N LEU A 67 1.72 -37.19 3.32
CA LEU A 67 3.05 -36.65 3.00
C LEU A 67 3.44 -35.50 3.93
N TYR A 68 2.47 -34.66 4.29
CA TYR A 68 2.65 -33.56 5.22
C TYR A 68 2.91 -34.04 6.66
N TYR A 69 2.10 -34.97 7.19
CA TYR A 69 2.36 -35.56 8.52
C TYR A 69 3.68 -36.33 8.58
N LYS A 70 4.11 -36.94 7.46
CA LYS A 70 5.42 -37.60 7.35
C LYS A 70 6.60 -36.61 7.36
N LYS A 71 6.42 -35.36 6.92
CA LYS A 71 7.41 -34.29 7.07
C LYS A 71 7.42 -33.71 8.50
N ASN A 72 6.27 -33.61 9.17
CA ASN A 72 6.11 -32.95 10.48
C ASN A 72 5.54 -33.89 11.58
N PRO A 73 6.35 -34.81 12.16
CA PRO A 73 5.86 -35.78 13.13
C PRO A 73 5.37 -35.18 14.46
N ARG A 74 5.80 -33.95 14.82
CA ARG A 74 5.41 -33.26 16.08
C ARG A 74 3.90 -33.04 16.24
N ILE A 75 3.14 -33.08 15.15
CA ILE A 75 1.70 -32.80 15.13
C ILE A 75 0.88 -34.05 15.51
N ARG A 76 1.45 -35.27 15.39
CA ARG A 76 0.80 -36.51 15.84
C ARG A 76 0.63 -36.60 17.37
N SER A 77 1.40 -35.82 18.13
CA SER A 77 1.34 -35.75 19.60
C SER A 77 0.40 -34.68 20.15
N SER A 78 -0.18 -33.82 19.30
CA SER A 78 -1.02 -32.69 19.70
C SER A 78 -2.40 -32.78 19.06
N SER A 79 -3.15 -33.82 19.40
CA SER A 79 -4.51 -34.05 18.91
C SER A 79 -5.56 -33.81 20.00
N ASP A 80 -5.96 -32.55 20.18
CA ASP A 80 -7.21 -32.24 20.88
C ASP A 80 -8.40 -32.63 19.98
N ILE A 81 -9.29 -33.47 20.52
CA ILE A 81 -10.16 -34.37 19.74
C ILE A 81 -11.49 -33.69 19.37
N SER A 82 -11.45 -32.47 18.83
CA SER A 82 -12.66 -31.66 18.57
C SER A 82 -12.66 -30.82 17.29
N ILE A 83 -11.54 -30.67 16.58
CA ILE A 83 -11.45 -29.87 15.35
C ILE A 83 -11.38 -30.77 14.10
N PRO A 84 -12.18 -30.53 13.04
CA PRO A 84 -12.07 -31.27 11.78
C PRO A 84 -10.67 -31.19 11.15
N LEU A 85 -10.13 -32.33 10.74
CA LEU A 85 -8.71 -32.48 10.34
C LEU A 85 -8.29 -31.68 9.09
N GLU A 86 -9.25 -31.18 8.30
CA GLU A 86 -8.97 -30.29 7.15
C GLU A 86 -8.77 -28.84 7.61
N THR A 87 -9.54 -28.42 8.62
CA THR A 87 -9.48 -27.08 9.21
C THR A 87 -8.14 -26.86 9.91
N SER A 88 -7.64 -27.87 10.65
CA SER A 88 -6.35 -27.77 11.35
C SER A 88 -5.16 -27.67 10.40
N MET A 89 -5.15 -28.42 9.28
CA MET A 89 -4.10 -28.28 8.27
C MET A 89 -4.11 -26.89 7.62
N LYS A 90 -5.31 -26.34 7.34
CA LYS A 90 -5.44 -25.00 6.77
C LYS A 90 -4.88 -23.93 7.72
N ILE A 91 -5.36 -23.92 8.97
CA ILE A 91 -4.93 -22.97 10.01
C ILE A 91 -3.41 -23.05 10.18
N TYR A 92 -2.85 -24.25 10.36
CA TYR A 92 -1.40 -24.42 10.56
C TYR A 92 -0.54 -23.96 9.37
N LEU A 93 -1.00 -24.20 8.13
CA LEU A 93 -0.27 -23.73 6.94
C LEU A 93 -0.31 -22.20 6.83
N GLU A 94 -1.43 -21.57 7.24
CA GLU A 94 -1.53 -20.12 7.36
C GLU A 94 -0.61 -19.60 8.49
N GLU A 95 -0.60 -20.23 9.67
CA GLU A 95 0.30 -19.92 10.79
C GLU A 95 1.79 -20.00 10.42
N LEU A 96 2.26 -21.08 9.76
CA LEU A 96 3.66 -21.17 9.31
C LEU A 96 4.02 -20.08 8.30
N ALA A 97 3.12 -19.78 7.36
CA ALA A 97 3.35 -18.73 6.36
C ALA A 97 3.47 -17.34 7.02
N MET A 98 2.75 -17.13 8.14
CA MET A 98 2.82 -15.94 8.98
C MET A 98 4.06 -15.90 9.87
N GLU A 99 4.42 -17.00 10.52
CA GLU A 99 5.63 -17.07 11.38
C GLU A 99 6.90 -16.80 10.57
N GLN A 100 7.03 -17.38 9.37
CA GLN A 100 8.13 -17.02 8.47
C GLN A 100 8.05 -15.57 7.96
N HIS A 101 6.85 -15.00 7.76
CA HIS A 101 6.70 -13.58 7.42
C HIS A 101 7.18 -12.67 8.57
N ARG A 102 6.88 -13.06 9.81
CA ARG A 102 7.33 -12.40 11.04
C ARG A 102 8.85 -12.43 11.16
N LEU A 103 9.46 -13.62 11.06
CA LEU A 103 10.92 -13.80 11.12
C LEU A 103 11.65 -13.01 10.04
N ALA A 104 11.14 -13.02 8.79
CA ALA A 104 11.69 -12.20 7.71
C ALA A 104 11.66 -10.69 8.06
N LEU A 105 10.56 -10.18 8.63
CA LEU A 105 10.47 -8.79 9.07
C LEU A 105 11.43 -8.44 10.23
N THR A 106 11.63 -9.35 11.19
CA THR A 106 12.39 -9.05 12.42
C THR A 106 13.90 -9.22 12.26
N SER A 107 14.35 -10.29 11.59
CA SER A 107 15.77 -10.67 11.48
C SER A 107 16.28 -10.80 10.05
N GLY A 108 15.39 -10.78 9.07
CA GLY A 108 15.74 -10.96 7.66
C GLY A 108 16.48 -9.78 7.04
N SER A 109 17.30 -10.07 6.04
CA SER A 109 17.91 -9.00 5.23
C SER A 109 16.88 -8.43 4.25
N ALA A 110 16.86 -7.10 4.11
CA ALA A 110 15.85 -6.41 3.30
C ALA A 110 16.44 -5.84 1.99
N GLU A 111 15.87 -6.30 0.87
CA GLU A 111 16.10 -5.76 -0.47
C GLU A 111 14.98 -4.78 -0.83
N VAL A 112 15.37 -3.57 -1.24
CA VAL A 112 14.45 -2.49 -1.58
C VAL A 112 14.41 -2.35 -3.09
N HIS A 113 13.29 -2.78 -3.68
CA HIS A 113 12.97 -2.47 -5.07
C HIS A 113 12.37 -1.07 -5.12
N GLN A 114 13.16 -0.11 -5.57
CA GLN A 114 12.72 1.24 -5.89
C GLN A 114 12.28 1.27 -7.35
N TRP A 115 11.04 1.69 -7.65
CA TRP A 115 10.61 1.93 -9.04
C TRP A 115 9.91 3.27 -9.22
N THR A 116 9.88 3.77 -10.46
CA THR A 116 9.11 4.97 -10.81
C THR A 116 7.63 4.66 -10.71
N GLY A 117 7.04 4.92 -9.54
CA GLY A 117 5.64 4.63 -9.27
C GLY A 117 4.70 5.36 -10.21
N HIS A 118 5.09 6.53 -10.74
CA HIS A 118 4.32 7.23 -11.75
C HIS A 118 5.24 7.85 -12.82
N PRO A 119 5.43 7.19 -13.99
CA PRO A 119 6.13 7.81 -15.11
C PRO A 119 5.34 9.02 -15.64
N VAL A 120 6.08 10.06 -16.05
CA VAL A 120 5.50 11.28 -16.64
C VAL A 120 5.05 10.95 -18.06
N ARG A 121 3.74 10.85 -18.29
CA ARG A 121 3.21 10.95 -19.65
C ARG A 121 3.36 12.39 -20.11
N TYR A 122 4.28 12.63 -21.04
CA TYR A 122 4.25 13.85 -21.85
C TYR A 122 3.00 13.80 -22.73
N VAL A 123 1.93 14.45 -22.26
CA VAL A 123 0.75 14.72 -23.10
C VAL A 123 1.14 15.81 -24.08
N PHE A 124 1.68 15.40 -25.24
CA PHE A 124 1.75 16.27 -26.40
C PHE A 124 0.33 16.56 -26.87
N LEU A 125 -0.23 17.68 -26.39
CA LEU A 125 -1.32 18.35 -27.08
C LEU A 125 -0.78 18.85 -28.41
N VAL A 126 -0.93 18.05 -29.46
CA VAL A 126 -0.58 18.42 -30.83
C VAL A 126 -1.67 19.34 -31.37
N PRO A 127 -1.39 20.62 -31.66
CA PRO A 127 -2.31 21.44 -32.44
C PRO A 127 -2.22 20.97 -33.90
N SER A 128 -3.33 20.49 -34.46
CA SER A 128 -3.42 20.26 -35.90
C SER A 128 -3.27 21.58 -36.67
N PRO A 129 -2.76 21.56 -37.91
CA PRO A 129 -1.64 22.44 -38.24
C PRO A 129 -2.01 23.73 -38.97
N VAL A 130 -1.17 24.75 -38.79
CA VAL A 130 -0.93 25.82 -39.78
C VAL A 130 0.59 25.96 -39.95
N PRO A 131 1.14 25.85 -41.19
CA PRO A 131 2.58 25.78 -41.39
C PRO A 131 3.24 27.13 -41.77
N VAL A 132 4.35 27.47 -41.13
CA VAL A 132 5.48 28.22 -41.72
C VAL A 132 6.79 27.90 -40.95
N PRO A 133 7.98 27.95 -41.58
CA PRO A 133 9.23 27.41 -41.03
C PRO A 133 10.14 28.47 -40.37
N TYR A 134 11.24 28.04 -39.73
CA TYR A 134 12.65 28.45 -39.99
C TYR A 134 13.62 28.04 -38.85
N TYR A 135 14.40 26.97 -39.09
CA TYR A 135 15.86 26.83 -38.97
C TYR A 135 16.72 27.38 -37.78
N TYR A 136 17.68 26.52 -37.36
CA TYR A 136 18.94 26.73 -36.58
C TYR A 136 18.85 27.21 -35.10
N CYS A 137 19.90 27.11 -34.24
CA CYS A 137 20.86 26.03 -33.95
C CYS A 137 21.81 26.35 -32.75
N VAL A 138 22.04 25.37 -31.85
CA VAL A 138 23.28 25.11 -31.07
C VAL A 138 23.89 26.17 -30.10
N SER A 139 24.54 25.62 -29.07
CA SER A 139 25.49 26.24 -28.09
C SER A 139 24.91 27.10 -26.95
N ARG A 140 25.30 27.02 -25.65
CA ARG A 140 26.39 26.37 -24.83
C ARG A 140 27.39 27.39 -24.26
N ILE A 141 27.31 27.64 -22.95
CA ILE A 141 28.31 28.14 -21.96
C ILE A 141 27.51 28.30 -20.63
N ARG A 142 27.94 28.15 -19.36
CA ARG A 142 29.12 27.73 -18.56
C ARG A 142 29.46 28.81 -17.50
N TYR A 143 29.57 28.39 -16.22
CA TYR A 143 30.30 29.05 -15.11
C TYR A 143 29.65 30.35 -14.53
N GLU A 144 29.80 30.73 -13.24
CA GLU A 144 30.44 30.09 -12.07
C GLU A 144 29.84 30.55 -10.69
N ALA A 145 30.24 29.85 -9.62
CA ALA A 145 30.35 30.18 -8.17
C ALA A 145 29.48 31.26 -7.45
N GLY A 146 29.06 30.94 -6.21
CA GLY A 146 28.62 31.90 -5.19
C GLY A 146 27.90 31.25 -3.99
N LEU A 147 28.43 31.35 -2.76
CA LEU A 147 27.80 30.84 -1.53
C LEU A 147 27.10 31.96 -0.74
N ALA A 148 25.87 31.74 -0.29
CA ALA A 148 25.50 31.89 1.14
C ALA A 148 24.03 31.51 1.46
N TYR A 149 23.89 30.90 2.63
CA TYR A 149 22.71 30.56 3.42
C TYR A 149 21.86 31.82 3.78
N ARG A 150 20.56 31.80 4.14
CA ARG A 150 19.62 30.69 4.49
C ARG A 150 18.14 31.17 4.56
N VAL A 151 17.21 30.19 4.53
CA VAL A 151 15.87 30.16 5.19
C VAL A 151 14.75 31.12 4.73
N SER A 152 13.67 30.49 4.24
CA SER A 152 12.25 30.94 4.20
C SER A 152 11.84 32.09 3.25
N LEU A 153 10.64 31.93 2.68
CA LEU A 153 9.90 32.88 1.83
C LEU A 153 10.66 33.49 0.64
N TYR A 154 10.83 32.74 -0.46
CA TYR A 154 10.87 33.34 -1.81
C TYR A 154 10.67 32.29 -2.92
N LEU A 155 9.50 32.31 -3.58
CA LEU A 155 9.35 32.05 -5.03
C LEU A 155 7.95 32.37 -5.59
N LEU A 156 7.29 33.39 -5.03
CA LEU A 156 6.05 33.96 -5.58
C LEU A 156 6.27 35.41 -6.04
N TYR A 157 7.39 35.67 -6.72
CA TYR A 157 7.62 36.96 -7.40
C TYR A 157 8.70 36.88 -8.52
N ARG A 158 8.27 36.72 -9.78
CA ARG A 158 8.49 37.68 -10.89
C ARG A 158 8.09 37.10 -12.25
N ILE A 159 7.07 37.70 -12.84
CA ILE A 159 6.83 37.77 -14.28
C ILE A 159 7.22 39.20 -14.73
N SER A 160 7.63 39.38 -16.00
CA SER A 160 8.08 40.65 -16.61
C SER A 160 9.41 41.20 -16.04
N VAL A 161 10.25 42.00 -16.74
CA VAL A 161 10.24 42.71 -18.04
C VAL A 161 11.67 42.55 -18.62
N LEU A 162 12.02 42.31 -19.89
CA LEU A 162 11.44 41.86 -21.18
C LEU A 162 12.61 41.08 -21.88
N ASN A 163 12.77 40.74 -23.18
CA ASN A 163 12.14 40.90 -24.50
C ASN A 163 12.72 39.74 -25.39
N ARG A 164 12.34 39.39 -26.63
CA ARG A 164 11.33 39.85 -27.62
C ARG A 164 11.02 38.65 -28.55
N TYR A 165 9.78 38.54 -29.05
CA TYR A 165 9.26 37.47 -29.92
C TYR A 165 9.15 36.05 -29.30
N GLY A 166 8.12 35.30 -29.71
CA GLY A 166 7.90 33.89 -29.35
C GLY A 166 6.86 33.66 -28.23
N THR A 167 5.80 32.92 -28.55
CA THR A 167 4.71 32.58 -27.62
C THR A 167 5.19 31.68 -26.48
N VAL A 168 5.22 32.19 -25.24
CA VAL A 168 5.69 31.44 -24.07
C VAL A 168 4.59 30.50 -23.55
N CYS A 169 4.67 29.22 -23.92
CA CYS A 169 3.86 28.17 -23.30
C CYS A 169 4.51 27.74 -21.98
N PHE A 170 3.96 28.19 -20.84
CA PHE A 170 4.41 27.78 -19.51
C PHE A 170 4.01 26.34 -19.20
N ILE A 171 4.78 25.36 -19.66
CA ILE A 171 4.70 23.99 -19.15
C ILE A 171 5.34 23.96 -17.76
N LEU A 172 4.54 24.22 -16.72
CA LEU A 172 4.88 23.89 -15.35
C LEU A 172 5.25 22.40 -15.28
N SER A 173 6.51 22.10 -14.97
CA SER A 173 7.04 20.74 -14.99
C SER A 173 6.46 19.92 -13.83
N GLY A 174 5.33 19.24 -14.10
CA GLY A 174 4.52 18.54 -13.10
C GLY A 174 5.35 17.62 -12.20
N LEU A 175 5.50 18.03 -10.94
CA LEU A 175 6.18 17.26 -9.91
C LEU A 175 5.23 16.19 -9.35
N VAL A 176 5.05 15.14 -10.15
CA VAL A 176 4.23 13.97 -9.79
C VAL A 176 4.80 13.32 -8.52
N TRP A 177 4.15 13.53 -7.38
CA TRP A 177 4.50 12.94 -6.09
C TRP A 177 3.50 11.85 -5.70
N VAL A 178 4.01 10.73 -5.20
CA VAL A 178 3.19 9.62 -4.68
C VAL A 178 3.06 9.77 -3.17
N ASN A 179 1.87 10.14 -2.70
CA ASN A 179 1.66 10.52 -1.29
C ASN A 179 0.94 9.43 -0.49
N ILE A 180 0.21 8.54 -1.17
CA ILE A 180 -0.68 7.54 -0.56
C ILE A 180 -0.39 6.16 -1.17
N CYS A 181 -0.36 5.12 -0.33
CA CYS A 181 -0.40 3.74 -0.77
C CYS A 181 -1.32 2.87 0.11
N ARG A 182 -1.99 1.91 -0.53
CA ARG A 182 -2.74 0.82 0.12
C ARG A 182 -2.34 -0.51 -0.54
N MET A 183 -2.35 -1.60 0.21
CA MET A 183 -2.09 -2.94 -0.34
C MET A 183 -3.11 -3.93 0.22
N LYS A 184 -3.76 -4.69 -0.67
CA LYS A 184 -4.73 -5.74 -0.34
C LYS A 184 -4.58 -6.87 -1.36
N ARG A 185 -4.55 -8.13 -0.88
CA ARG A 185 -4.49 -9.37 -1.71
C ARG A 185 -3.46 -9.30 -2.87
N GLY A 186 -2.23 -8.86 -2.59
CA GLY A 186 -1.14 -8.81 -3.56
C GLY A 186 -1.23 -7.72 -4.63
N VAL A 187 -2.20 -6.81 -4.51
CA VAL A 187 -2.32 -5.61 -5.34
C VAL A 187 -1.99 -4.38 -4.50
N ILE A 188 -1.23 -3.45 -5.08
CA ILE A 188 -0.92 -2.14 -4.48
C ILE A 188 -1.72 -1.08 -5.24
N LEU A 189 -2.43 -0.22 -4.52
CA LEU A 189 -3.00 1.04 -5.03
C LEU A 189 -2.09 2.19 -4.63
N THR A 190 -1.73 3.06 -5.57
CA THR A 190 -0.95 4.27 -5.29
C THR A 190 -1.67 5.53 -5.78
N GLY A 191 -1.70 6.55 -4.92
CA GLY A 191 -2.31 7.84 -5.18
C GLY A 191 -1.26 8.93 -5.42
N VAL A 192 -1.37 9.61 -6.57
CA VAL A 192 -0.72 10.90 -6.82
C VAL A 192 -1.65 12.01 -6.34
N GLY A 193 -1.09 13.04 -5.71
CA GLY A 193 -1.85 14.12 -5.08
C GLY A 193 -2.88 14.76 -6.00
N ASP A 194 -2.57 14.97 -7.28
CA ASP A 194 -3.33 15.89 -8.12
C ASP A 194 -4.46 15.25 -8.96
N LYS A 195 -4.27 14.04 -9.53
CA LYS A 195 -5.10 13.58 -10.67
C LYS A 195 -5.32 12.06 -10.85
N VAL A 196 -4.49 11.18 -10.27
CA VAL A 196 -4.42 9.77 -10.74
C VAL A 196 -4.21 8.76 -9.61
N LEU A 197 -5.03 7.71 -9.64
CA LEU A 197 -4.85 6.44 -8.91
C LEU A 197 -4.31 5.37 -9.86
N ARG A 198 -3.30 4.58 -9.45
CA ARG A 198 -2.78 3.44 -10.23
C ARG A 198 -2.71 2.14 -9.43
N LEU A 199 -3.04 1.02 -10.07
CA LEU A 199 -2.91 -0.33 -9.51
C LEU A 199 -1.63 -1.02 -10.00
N TRP A 200 -1.02 -1.81 -9.13
CA TRP A 200 0.24 -2.53 -9.36
C TRP A 200 0.18 -3.96 -8.80
N SER A 201 0.84 -4.89 -9.47
CA SER A 201 1.13 -6.22 -8.93
C SER A 201 2.23 -6.11 -7.88
N ALA A 202 1.97 -6.47 -6.61
CA ALA A 202 3.00 -6.50 -5.57
C ALA A 202 4.08 -7.56 -5.83
N GLU A 203 3.78 -8.58 -6.63
CA GLU A 203 4.73 -9.65 -7.00
C GLU A 203 5.70 -9.22 -8.09
N SER A 204 5.17 -8.78 -9.23
CA SER A 204 5.97 -8.45 -10.42
C SER A 204 6.37 -6.98 -10.52
N CYS A 205 5.87 -6.13 -9.61
CA CYS A 205 6.01 -4.66 -9.62
C CYS A 205 5.42 -3.99 -10.87
N LYS A 206 4.68 -4.72 -11.71
CA LYS A 206 4.09 -4.23 -12.96
C LYS A 206 2.82 -3.43 -12.71
N TYR A 207 2.67 -2.38 -13.52
CA TYR A 207 1.43 -1.63 -13.70
C TYR A 207 0.29 -2.56 -14.15
N LEU A 208 -0.92 -2.32 -13.62
CA LEU A 208 -2.15 -3.03 -13.98
C LEU A 208 -3.17 -2.09 -14.61
N ASP A 209 -3.56 -1.04 -13.89
CA ASP A 209 -4.65 -0.13 -14.27
C ASP A 209 -4.40 1.31 -13.79
N GLU A 210 -5.15 2.24 -14.36
CA GLU A 210 -5.12 3.67 -14.08
C GLU A 210 -6.55 4.23 -14.04
N TYR A 211 -6.81 5.04 -13.03
CA TYR A 211 -8.10 5.66 -12.77
C TYR A 211 -7.88 7.16 -12.56
N SER A 212 -8.47 7.99 -13.42
CA SER A 212 -8.41 9.44 -13.33
C SER A 212 -9.47 9.97 -12.36
N LEU A 213 -9.09 10.98 -11.57
CA LEU A 213 -10.05 11.82 -10.85
C LEU A 213 -10.76 12.74 -11.86
N PRO A 214 -12.07 13.02 -11.69
CA PRO A 214 -12.82 13.90 -12.59
C PRO A 214 -12.46 15.38 -12.39
N ASP A 215 -12.21 15.78 -11.14
CA ASP A 215 -11.96 17.15 -10.74
C ASP A 215 -10.47 17.47 -10.60
N MET A 216 -10.14 18.77 -10.60
CA MET A 216 -8.80 19.29 -10.26
C MET A 216 -8.52 19.30 -8.73
N ASN A 217 -9.42 18.73 -7.91
CA ASN A 217 -9.28 18.67 -6.46
C ASN A 217 -8.31 17.55 -6.06
N PRO A 218 -7.38 17.79 -5.12
CA PRO A 218 -6.39 16.80 -4.76
C PRO A 218 -7.00 15.58 -4.04
N LEU A 219 -6.38 14.43 -4.26
CA LEU A 219 -6.65 13.18 -3.55
C LEU A 219 -6.18 13.30 -2.10
N VAL A 220 -7.11 13.17 -1.16
CA VAL A 220 -6.85 13.18 0.28
C VAL A 220 -6.57 11.77 0.79
N ASP A 221 -7.41 10.80 0.39
CA ASP A 221 -7.28 9.40 0.78
C ASP A 221 -7.89 8.47 -0.29
N CYS A 222 -7.50 7.21 -0.30
CA CYS A 222 -8.08 6.18 -1.16
C CYS A 222 -8.02 4.80 -0.49
N ASP A 223 -8.94 3.92 -0.87
CA ASP A 223 -8.90 2.49 -0.57
C ASP A 223 -9.67 1.68 -1.63
N PHE A 224 -9.64 0.34 -1.55
CA PHE A 224 -10.22 -0.53 -2.57
C PHE A 224 -10.63 -1.91 -2.05
N ASP A 225 -11.35 -2.66 -2.88
CA ASP A 225 -11.62 -4.09 -2.72
C ASP A 225 -11.35 -4.84 -4.07
N GLU A 226 -11.89 -6.05 -4.29
CA GLU A 226 -11.70 -6.79 -5.55
C GLU A 226 -12.52 -6.28 -6.75
N SER A 227 -13.57 -5.52 -6.46
CA SER A 227 -14.65 -5.07 -7.33
C SER A 227 -14.70 -3.55 -7.50
N LYS A 228 -14.38 -2.77 -6.44
CA LYS A 228 -14.37 -1.30 -6.45
C LYS A 228 -13.02 -0.71 -6.03
N ILE A 229 -12.79 0.55 -6.40
CA ILE A 229 -11.84 1.48 -5.81
C ILE A 229 -12.65 2.68 -5.33
N VAL A 230 -12.31 3.23 -4.17
CA VAL A 230 -12.88 4.45 -3.60
C VAL A 230 -11.77 5.47 -3.41
N GLY A 231 -12.02 6.71 -3.82
CA GLY A 231 -11.09 7.83 -3.72
C GLY A 231 -11.80 9.06 -3.20
N MET A 232 -11.19 9.71 -2.21
CA MET A 232 -11.72 10.88 -1.56
C MET A 232 -10.92 12.11 -1.97
N THR A 233 -11.60 13.10 -2.53
CA THR A 233 -11.08 14.47 -2.67
C THR A 233 -11.47 15.29 -1.44
N SER A 234 -11.06 16.56 -1.38
CA SER A 234 -11.42 17.46 -0.27
C SER A 234 -12.93 17.54 0.03
N ALA A 235 -13.81 17.36 -0.97
CA ALA A 235 -15.26 17.56 -0.84
C ALA A 235 -16.16 16.55 -1.59
N GLN A 236 -15.61 15.46 -2.15
CA GLN A 236 -16.37 14.42 -2.85
C GLN A 236 -15.77 13.02 -2.68
N LEU A 237 -16.64 12.00 -2.68
CA LEU A 237 -16.28 10.60 -2.95
C LEU A 237 -16.45 10.25 -4.43
N CYS A 238 -15.43 9.57 -4.98
CA CYS A 238 -15.44 8.95 -6.30
C CYS A 238 -15.28 7.43 -6.18
N ILE A 239 -16.03 6.67 -6.98
CA ILE A 239 -16.00 5.20 -7.04
C ILE A 239 -15.68 4.74 -8.47
N TRP A 240 -14.78 3.78 -8.61
CA TRP A 240 -14.49 3.12 -9.89
C TRP A 240 -14.66 1.61 -9.81
N ARG A 241 -15.26 1.01 -10.83
CA ARG A 241 -15.39 -0.45 -10.96
C ARG A 241 -14.10 -1.07 -11.52
N ARG A 242 -13.57 -2.09 -10.82
CA ARG A 242 -12.32 -2.81 -11.17
C ARG A 242 -12.49 -3.91 -12.22
N ARG A 243 -13.69 -4.49 -12.36
CA ARG A 243 -13.96 -5.60 -13.29
C ARG A 243 -15.16 -5.27 -14.19
N GLY A 244 -14.89 -5.04 -15.48
CA GLY A 244 -15.88 -4.67 -16.50
C GLY A 244 -15.55 -3.31 -17.14
N GLN A 245 -16.57 -2.64 -17.68
CA GLN A 245 -16.45 -1.26 -18.17
C GLN A 245 -16.05 -0.32 -17.02
N ARG A 246 -15.06 0.55 -17.27
CA ARG A 246 -14.63 1.59 -16.31
C ARG A 246 -15.74 2.64 -16.16
N SER A 247 -16.57 2.48 -15.16
CA SER A 247 -17.60 3.44 -14.73
C SER A 247 -17.06 4.30 -13.59
N ILE A 248 -17.19 5.62 -13.70
CA ILE A 248 -16.92 6.58 -12.62
C ILE A 248 -18.26 6.96 -11.99
N PHE A 249 -18.41 6.79 -10.68
CA PHE A 249 -19.56 7.30 -9.92
C PHE A 249 -19.09 8.38 -8.95
N GLN A 250 -19.70 9.57 -9.04
CA GLN A 250 -19.59 10.62 -8.02
C GLN A 250 -20.87 10.57 -7.16
N LEU A 251 -20.72 10.51 -5.83
CA LEU A 251 -21.87 10.62 -4.93
C LEU A 251 -22.38 12.06 -4.95
N ARG A 252 -23.60 12.28 -5.47
CA ARG A 252 -24.21 13.62 -5.59
C ARG A 252 -24.57 14.24 -4.24
N GLU A 253 -24.76 13.42 -3.21
CA GLU A 253 -25.12 13.87 -1.85
C GLU A 253 -23.93 13.95 -0.90
N ALA A 254 -22.74 13.46 -1.29
CA ALA A 254 -21.54 13.43 -0.43
C ALA A 254 -20.78 14.77 -0.40
N ILE A 255 -21.51 15.88 -0.26
CA ILE A 255 -20.93 17.21 -0.09
C ILE A 255 -20.60 17.43 1.40
N PHE A 256 -19.41 16.99 1.80
CA PHE A 256 -18.75 17.41 3.05
C PHE A 256 -17.78 18.56 2.74
N GLN A 257 -17.53 19.46 3.70
CA GLN A 257 -16.71 20.64 3.42
C GLN A 257 -15.22 20.28 3.26
N HIS A 258 -14.58 19.72 4.29
CA HIS A 258 -13.21 19.21 4.19
C HIS A 258 -13.03 17.84 4.85
N GLY A 259 -12.93 16.80 4.01
CA GLY A 259 -12.52 15.45 4.43
C GLY A 259 -11.00 15.38 4.62
N LEU A 260 -10.55 14.65 5.63
CA LEU A 260 -9.13 14.56 6.05
C LEU A 260 -8.56 13.15 6.03
N CYS A 261 -9.39 12.12 6.23
CA CYS A 261 -9.02 10.71 6.14
C CYS A 261 -10.24 9.84 5.82
N MET A 262 -10.02 8.65 5.26
CA MET A 262 -11.09 7.72 4.87
C MET A 262 -10.79 6.27 5.25
N ARG A 263 -11.84 5.51 5.58
CA ARG A 263 -11.84 4.04 5.57
C ARG A 263 -13.02 3.52 4.74
N TYR A 264 -12.85 2.37 4.11
CA TYR A 264 -13.86 1.76 3.26
C TYR A 264 -13.89 0.24 3.46
N VAL A 265 -15.08 -0.27 3.81
CA VAL A 265 -15.42 -1.68 3.98
C VAL A 265 -16.81 -1.85 3.40
N ASP A 266 -16.94 -2.50 2.24
CA ASP A 266 -18.21 -2.61 1.51
C ASP A 266 -19.35 -3.13 2.41
N PRO A 267 -20.48 -2.42 2.58
CA PRO A 267 -21.00 -1.33 1.75
C PRO A 267 -20.56 0.11 2.13
N GLU A 268 -19.88 0.34 3.25
CA GLU A 268 -19.73 1.67 3.85
C GLU A 268 -18.36 2.34 3.60
N ALA A 269 -18.40 3.66 3.40
CA ALA A 269 -17.22 4.54 3.45
C ALA A 269 -17.36 5.53 4.62
N VAL A 270 -16.39 5.52 5.53
CA VAL A 270 -16.33 6.39 6.72
C VAL A 270 -15.29 7.48 6.48
N ILE A 271 -15.70 8.74 6.57
CA ILE A 271 -14.87 9.94 6.34
C ILE A 271 -14.69 10.73 7.62
N GLY A 272 -13.44 10.97 8.02
CA GLY A 272 -13.09 11.88 9.11
C GLY A 272 -12.96 13.30 8.58
N CYS A 273 -13.71 14.24 9.16
CA CYS A 273 -13.80 15.63 8.70
C CYS A 273 -13.12 16.63 9.65
N ASP A 274 -12.86 17.83 9.13
CA ASP A 274 -12.35 18.98 9.88
C ASP A 274 -13.30 19.45 11.00
N ASP A 275 -14.62 19.37 10.80
CA ASP A 275 -15.66 19.72 11.77
C ASP A 275 -15.78 18.77 12.98
N GLY A 276 -14.86 17.82 13.12
CA GLY A 276 -14.80 16.85 14.23
C GLY A 276 -15.83 15.72 14.14
N ARG A 277 -16.55 15.60 13.01
CA ARG A 277 -17.48 14.51 12.76
C ARG A 277 -16.86 13.43 11.87
N ALA A 278 -17.25 12.19 12.11
CA ALA A 278 -17.18 11.13 11.12
C ALA A 278 -18.52 11.10 10.34
N ARG A 279 -18.45 11.04 9.02
CA ARG A 279 -19.60 10.88 8.13
C ARG A 279 -19.53 9.49 7.50
N ILE A 280 -20.62 8.74 7.56
CA ILE A 280 -20.74 7.42 6.95
C ILE A 280 -21.58 7.55 5.69
N PHE A 281 -21.13 6.92 4.61
CA PHE A 281 -21.82 6.86 3.32
C PHE A 281 -22.03 5.40 2.94
N ASP A 282 -23.26 5.04 2.60
CA ASP A 282 -23.54 3.77 1.93
C ASP A 282 -23.24 3.95 0.43
N MET A 283 -22.37 3.09 -0.08
CA MET A 283 -21.85 3.16 -1.45
C MET A 283 -22.79 2.54 -2.48
N TYR A 284 -23.92 1.97 -2.05
CA TYR A 284 -25.00 1.47 -2.93
C TYR A 284 -26.15 2.47 -3.11
N SER A 285 -26.65 3.12 -2.04
CA SER A 285 -27.60 4.24 -2.17
C SER A 285 -26.94 5.53 -2.65
N GLY A 286 -25.69 5.79 -2.24
CA GLY A 286 -24.98 7.03 -2.52
C GLY A 286 -25.30 8.17 -1.54
N SER A 287 -26.02 7.88 -0.45
CA SER A 287 -26.44 8.83 0.58
C SER A 287 -25.56 8.77 1.83
N CYS A 288 -25.57 9.84 2.63
CA CYS A 288 -24.95 9.83 3.96
C CYS A 288 -25.87 9.07 4.93
N SER A 289 -25.46 7.86 5.35
CA SER A 289 -26.25 7.03 6.26
C SER A 289 -26.26 7.58 7.68
N ARG A 290 -25.12 8.10 8.17
CA ARG A 290 -24.95 8.60 9.55
C ARG A 290 -23.92 9.71 9.66
N ILE A 291 -24.07 10.56 10.68
CA ILE A 291 -23.08 11.59 11.06
C ILE A 291 -22.79 11.49 12.57
N ILE A 292 -21.61 10.99 12.93
CA ILE A 292 -21.18 10.76 14.31
C ILE A 292 -20.26 11.90 14.75
N ARG A 293 -20.61 12.61 15.82
CA ARG A 293 -19.74 13.66 16.41
C ARG A 293 -18.65 13.02 17.28
N MET A 294 -17.46 12.79 16.72
CA MET A 294 -16.37 12.14 17.44
C MET A 294 -15.59 13.07 18.37
N HIS A 295 -15.29 14.30 17.91
CA HIS A 295 -14.44 15.27 18.59
C HIS A 295 -15.03 16.68 18.56
N SER A 296 -14.36 17.63 19.24
CA SER A 296 -14.61 19.08 19.17
C SER A 296 -13.84 19.79 18.06
N GLY A 297 -12.97 19.07 17.34
CA GLY A 297 -12.13 19.56 16.25
C GLY A 297 -11.65 18.39 15.38
N PRO A 298 -10.75 18.63 14.39
CA PRO A 298 -10.52 17.73 13.25
C PRO A 298 -10.28 16.26 13.58
N VAL A 299 -10.97 15.37 12.85
CA VAL A 299 -10.72 13.92 12.83
C VAL A 299 -9.56 13.65 11.86
N THR A 300 -8.35 13.48 12.39
CA THR A 300 -7.11 13.45 11.61
C THR A 300 -6.71 12.06 11.10
N CYS A 301 -7.24 11.01 11.71
CA CYS A 301 -7.06 9.62 11.26
C CYS A 301 -8.23 8.74 11.70
N LEU A 302 -8.50 7.69 10.93
CA LEU A 302 -9.57 6.71 11.20
C LEU A 302 -9.03 5.27 11.21
N ALA A 303 -9.66 4.44 12.02
CA ALA A 303 -9.73 2.99 11.86
C ALA A 303 -11.18 2.53 12.08
N THR A 304 -11.56 1.42 11.46
CA THR A 304 -12.92 0.88 11.46
C THR A 304 -12.90 -0.63 11.49
N ASP A 305 -13.97 -1.22 12.01
CA ASP A 305 -14.27 -2.66 12.02
C ASP A 305 -15.79 -2.84 11.91
N ASP A 306 -16.28 -4.06 11.74
CA ASP A 306 -17.71 -4.38 11.48
C ASP A 306 -18.70 -3.84 12.54
N GLN A 307 -18.21 -3.43 13.72
CA GLN A 307 -19.01 -2.83 14.80
C GLN A 307 -18.50 -1.47 15.30
N LEU A 308 -17.28 -1.04 14.95
CA LEU A 308 -16.59 0.04 15.67
C LEU A 308 -15.97 1.08 14.73
N ILE A 309 -16.12 2.36 15.08
CA ILE A 309 -15.36 3.48 14.50
C ILE A 309 -14.42 4.06 15.55
N LEU A 310 -13.16 4.21 15.17
CA LEU A 310 -12.10 4.83 15.93
C LEU A 310 -11.58 6.06 15.19
N GLY A 311 -11.71 7.23 15.81
CA GLY A 311 -11.27 8.51 15.23
C GLY A 311 -10.24 9.20 16.11
N GLY A 312 -9.08 9.52 15.53
CA GLY A 312 -8.02 10.28 16.20
C GLY A 312 -8.18 11.79 16.01
N SER A 313 -7.72 12.55 17.01
CA SER A 313 -7.82 14.01 17.07
C SER A 313 -6.45 14.69 17.01
N THR A 314 -6.43 15.92 16.48
CA THR A 314 -5.31 16.88 16.60
C THR A 314 -4.88 17.13 18.06
N PHE A 315 -5.74 16.87 19.05
CA PHE A 315 -5.43 17.06 20.47
C PHE A 315 -4.96 15.78 21.21
N GLY A 316 -4.80 14.65 20.52
CA GLY A 316 -4.30 13.40 21.13
C GLY A 316 -5.33 12.55 21.85
N SER A 317 -6.62 12.89 21.74
CA SER A 317 -7.73 11.99 22.04
C SER A 317 -8.01 11.04 20.88
N VAL A 318 -8.43 9.83 21.20
CA VAL A 318 -9.15 8.94 20.27
C VAL A 318 -10.56 8.76 20.83
N THR A 319 -11.59 8.85 20.00
CA THR A 319 -12.97 8.53 20.38
C THR A 319 -13.34 7.18 19.77
N LEU A 320 -13.99 6.33 20.56
CA LEU A 320 -14.63 5.09 20.15
C LEU A 320 -16.13 5.32 20.00
N ALA A 321 -16.69 4.92 18.87
CA ALA A 321 -18.12 4.91 18.63
C ALA A 321 -18.56 3.57 18.02
N ASP A 322 -19.80 3.16 18.30
CA ASP A 322 -20.45 2.04 17.64
C ASP A 322 -20.90 2.46 16.23
N LEU A 323 -20.63 1.59 15.25
CA LEU A 323 -21.03 1.77 13.85
C LEU A 323 -22.56 1.67 13.68
N SER A 324 -23.21 0.80 14.47
CA SER A 324 -24.59 0.36 14.27
C SER A 324 -25.66 1.25 14.92
N SER A 325 -25.32 1.99 15.99
CA SER A 325 -26.12 3.07 16.58
C SER A 325 -25.58 4.46 16.23
N GLY A 326 -24.25 4.62 16.17
CA GLY A 326 -23.58 5.92 16.15
C GLY A 326 -23.27 6.50 17.55
N GLU A 327 -23.56 5.76 18.63
CA GLU A 327 -23.28 6.20 19.99
C GLU A 327 -21.77 6.15 20.33
N ARG A 328 -21.34 7.06 21.23
CA ARG A 328 -19.95 7.14 21.69
C ARG A 328 -19.75 6.20 22.88
N LEU A 329 -19.13 5.05 22.63
CA LEU A 329 -18.81 4.04 23.64
C LEU A 329 -17.72 4.50 24.61
N GLY A 330 -16.80 5.38 24.19
CA GLY A 330 -15.75 5.87 25.07
C GLY A 330 -14.72 6.78 24.39
N PHE A 331 -13.69 7.14 25.16
CA PHE A 331 -12.52 7.86 24.64
C PHE A 331 -11.24 7.31 25.27
N LEU A 332 -10.15 7.38 24.51
CA LEU A 332 -8.79 7.12 24.95
C LEU A 332 -8.04 8.45 24.94
N LYS A 333 -7.10 8.62 25.86
CA LYS A 333 -6.16 9.75 25.91
C LYS A 333 -4.74 9.22 26.01
N SER A 334 -3.81 9.91 25.36
CA SER A 334 -2.38 9.73 25.62
C SER A 334 -1.97 10.46 26.90
N SER A 335 -1.01 9.89 27.65
CA SER A 335 -0.33 10.60 28.75
C SER A 335 0.47 11.81 28.25
N PHE A 336 0.86 11.79 26.97
CA PHE A 336 1.63 12.82 26.28
C PHE A 336 0.73 13.78 25.47
N SER A 337 -0.51 13.99 25.92
CA SER A 337 -1.41 15.02 25.36
C SER A 337 -0.91 16.44 25.72
N PRO A 338 -1.02 17.46 24.84
CA PRO A 338 -1.62 17.44 23.51
C PRO A 338 -0.59 17.11 22.41
N THR A 339 -0.64 15.88 21.90
CA THR A 339 0.10 15.46 20.69
C THR A 339 -0.88 14.88 19.68
N GLY A 340 -0.95 15.46 18.48
CA GLY A 340 -1.99 15.13 17.53
C GLY A 340 -1.80 13.76 16.90
N MET A 341 -2.86 12.95 16.83
CA MET A 341 -2.82 11.68 16.12
C MET A 341 -2.75 11.93 14.61
N LYS A 342 -1.96 11.12 13.89
CA LYS A 342 -1.79 11.23 12.42
C LYS A 342 -1.91 9.90 11.68
N SER A 343 -1.55 8.80 12.32
CA SER A 343 -1.81 7.45 11.83
C SER A 343 -2.64 6.66 12.85
N MET A 344 -3.42 5.70 12.37
CA MET A 344 -4.20 4.80 13.20
C MET A 344 -4.38 3.45 12.51
N CYS A 345 -4.27 2.36 13.27
CA CYS A 345 -4.48 1.00 12.79
C CYS A 345 -5.04 0.14 13.94
N PHE A 346 -6.17 -0.51 13.70
CA PHE A 346 -6.83 -1.41 14.65
C PHE A 346 -6.58 -2.86 14.25
N ASN A 347 -6.31 -3.73 15.23
CA ASN A 347 -6.21 -5.17 15.07
C ASN A 347 -7.46 -5.83 15.71
N PRO A 348 -8.46 -6.26 14.92
CA PRO A 348 -9.71 -6.80 15.46
C PRO A 348 -9.55 -8.17 16.12
N HIS A 349 -8.48 -8.93 15.84
CA HIS A 349 -8.26 -10.21 16.49
C HIS A 349 -7.79 -10.02 17.96
N SER A 350 -6.81 -9.14 18.17
CA SER A 350 -6.29 -8.85 19.52
C SER A 350 -7.08 -7.77 20.27
N PHE A 351 -7.95 -7.01 19.59
CA PHE A 351 -8.61 -5.77 20.06
C PHE A 351 -7.63 -4.66 20.45
N LEU A 352 -6.42 -4.67 19.86
CA LEU A 352 -5.41 -3.63 20.08
C LEU A 352 -5.55 -2.50 19.06
N LEU A 353 -5.54 -1.27 19.56
CA LEU A 353 -5.45 -0.06 18.75
C LEU A 353 -4.04 0.51 18.79
N PHE A 354 -3.44 0.70 17.61
CA PHE A 354 -2.18 1.39 17.44
C PHE A 354 -2.39 2.77 16.80
N ALA A 355 -1.73 3.80 17.33
CA ALA A 355 -1.69 5.13 16.71
C ALA A 355 -0.27 5.72 16.69
N GLY A 356 -0.04 6.66 15.79
CA GLY A 356 1.20 7.45 15.71
C GLY A 356 0.90 8.94 15.74
N SER A 357 1.69 9.69 16.51
CA SER A 357 1.46 11.11 16.79
C SER A 357 2.46 12.07 16.12
N THR A 358 2.11 13.36 16.12
CA THR A 358 2.96 14.46 15.62
C THR A 358 4.28 14.62 16.37
N ALA A 359 4.39 14.11 17.61
CA ALA A 359 5.62 14.18 18.39
C ALA A 359 6.53 12.93 18.23
N GLY A 360 6.13 11.97 17.41
CA GLY A 360 6.89 10.74 17.17
C GLY A 360 6.65 9.62 18.20
N TYR A 361 5.59 9.72 18.99
CA TYR A 361 5.15 8.64 19.86
C TYR A 361 4.24 7.67 19.09
N ALA A 362 4.53 6.38 19.25
CA ALA A 362 3.64 5.30 18.93
C ALA A 362 2.92 4.88 20.22
N HIS A 363 1.62 4.62 20.12
CA HIS A 363 0.74 4.34 21.25
C HIS A 363 0.00 3.03 21.01
N CYS A 364 -0.20 2.24 22.06
CA CYS A 364 -1.06 1.06 22.04
C CYS A 364 -2.08 1.11 23.18
N TRP A 365 -3.36 0.87 22.86
CA TRP A 365 -4.42 0.67 23.84
C TRP A 365 -5.13 -0.65 23.59
N ASP A 366 -5.53 -1.33 24.67
CA ASP A 366 -6.53 -2.41 24.60
C ASP A 366 -7.92 -1.78 24.62
N LEU A 367 -8.74 -2.08 23.60
CA LEU A 367 -10.10 -1.57 23.51
C LEU A 367 -11.09 -2.28 24.44
N ARG A 368 -10.77 -3.47 24.97
CA ARG A 368 -11.64 -4.18 25.91
C ARG A 368 -11.64 -3.51 27.30
N THR A 369 -10.49 -3.05 27.76
CA THR A 369 -10.35 -2.31 29.03
C THR A 369 -10.27 -0.80 28.89
N LEU A 370 -10.14 -0.28 27.65
CA LEU A 370 -9.89 1.14 27.32
C LEU A 370 -8.62 1.71 27.98
N ARG A 371 -7.61 0.88 28.23
CA ARG A 371 -6.36 1.26 28.90
C ARG A 371 -5.18 1.33 27.93
N PRO A 372 -4.24 2.28 28.11
CA PRO A 372 -2.96 2.23 27.41
C PRO A 372 -2.17 1.01 27.91
N LEU A 373 -1.58 0.26 26.97
CA LEU A 373 -0.64 -0.81 27.28
C LEU A 373 0.80 -0.28 27.26
N TRP A 374 1.13 0.54 26.26
CA TRP A 374 2.43 1.19 26.15
C TRP A 374 2.34 2.48 25.30
N GLU A 375 3.24 3.42 25.59
CA GLU A 375 3.41 4.66 24.84
C GLU A 375 4.91 4.91 24.63
N VAL A 376 5.41 4.63 23.43
CA VAL A 376 6.86 4.57 23.13
C VAL A 376 7.22 5.63 22.11
N ARG A 377 8.30 6.39 22.38
CA ARG A 377 8.82 7.38 21.42
C ARG A 377 9.59 6.70 20.29
N ALA A 378 8.86 6.17 19.31
CA ALA A 378 9.42 5.48 18.16
C ALA A 378 10.23 6.38 17.21
N SER A 379 9.93 7.69 17.15
CA SER A 379 10.67 8.66 16.33
C SER A 379 10.94 9.97 17.09
N SER A 380 11.96 10.72 16.67
CA SER A 380 12.14 12.10 17.12
C SER A 380 11.13 13.07 16.48
N ASN A 381 10.36 12.65 15.46
CA ASN A 381 9.52 13.51 14.63
C ASN A 381 8.19 12.83 14.23
N VAL A 382 7.29 13.55 13.54
CA VAL A 382 5.94 13.10 13.13
C VAL A 382 5.93 11.69 12.54
N ILE A 383 5.12 10.80 13.11
CA ILE A 383 4.74 9.53 12.47
C ILE A 383 3.57 9.81 11.52
N TYR A 384 3.71 9.44 10.24
CA TYR A 384 2.66 9.61 9.23
C TYR A 384 1.89 8.32 8.97
N ALA A 385 2.51 7.16 9.17
CA ALA A 385 1.86 5.88 8.90
C ALA A 385 2.27 4.80 9.91
N THR A 386 1.26 4.02 10.31
CA THR A 386 1.34 2.91 11.25
C THR A 386 0.44 1.82 10.71
N GLN A 387 0.94 0.59 10.57
CA GLN A 387 0.13 -0.58 10.23
C GLN A 387 0.62 -1.82 10.99
N HIS A 388 -0.32 -2.60 11.51
CA HIS A 388 -0.05 -3.99 11.86
C HIS A 388 -0.16 -4.87 10.60
N LEU A 389 0.47 -6.03 10.63
CA LEU A 389 0.26 -7.08 9.63
C LEU A 389 -1.03 -7.84 9.97
N SER A 390 -2.03 -7.83 9.07
CA SER A 390 -3.45 -8.19 9.35
C SER A 390 -3.74 -9.59 9.88
N SER A 391 -2.73 -10.45 9.96
CA SER A 391 -2.82 -11.85 10.41
C SER A 391 -1.65 -12.20 11.35
N ASP A 392 -1.03 -11.19 11.96
CA ASP A 392 0.02 -11.30 12.97
C ASP A 392 -0.32 -10.40 14.17
N THR A 393 -0.19 -10.96 15.37
CA THR A 393 -0.45 -10.30 16.66
C THR A 393 0.79 -9.68 17.29
N SER A 394 1.95 -9.76 16.62
CA SER A 394 3.26 -9.43 17.21
C SER A 394 4.05 -8.31 16.52
N THR A 395 3.94 -8.06 15.22
CA THR A 395 4.71 -6.98 14.54
C THR A 395 3.88 -5.77 14.14
N LEU A 396 4.42 -4.58 14.42
CA LEU A 396 3.87 -3.28 14.07
C LEU A 396 4.88 -2.51 13.22
N VAL A 397 4.47 -2.01 12.05
CA VAL A 397 5.32 -1.26 11.13
C VAL A 397 4.99 0.23 11.19
N VAL A 398 6.00 1.06 11.39
CA VAL A 398 5.87 2.51 11.63
C VAL A 398 6.81 3.30 10.70
N GLY A 399 6.33 4.41 10.14
CA GLY A 399 7.11 5.31 9.28
C GLY A 399 6.68 6.77 9.40
N GLY A 400 7.63 7.70 9.24
CA GLY A 400 7.37 9.13 9.45
C GLY A 400 8.35 10.09 8.78
N LEU A 401 8.32 11.33 9.26
CA LEU A 401 9.03 12.50 8.72
C LEU A 401 10.57 12.39 8.82
N ASP A 402 11.08 11.43 9.58
CA ASP A 402 12.52 11.13 9.66
C ASP A 402 13.02 10.17 8.57
N GLY A 403 12.13 9.59 7.75
CA GLY A 403 12.47 8.68 6.66
C GLY A 403 12.96 7.29 7.09
N VAL A 404 12.83 6.94 8.38
CA VAL A 404 13.25 5.64 8.92
C VAL A 404 12.05 4.72 9.05
N LEU A 405 12.12 3.54 8.45
CA LEU A 405 11.13 2.48 8.64
C LEU A 405 11.45 1.73 9.93
N ARG A 406 10.47 1.50 10.80
CA ARG A 406 10.67 0.80 12.07
C ARG A 406 9.69 -0.34 12.24
N ILE A 407 10.17 -1.41 12.87
CA ILE A 407 9.40 -2.61 13.18
C ILE A 407 9.43 -2.77 14.70
N LEU A 408 8.26 -2.68 15.31
CA LEU A 408 8.04 -2.71 16.75
C LEU A 408 7.30 -4.01 17.12
N ASN A 409 7.45 -4.43 18.37
CA ASN A 409 6.60 -5.45 18.98
C ASN A 409 5.23 -4.85 19.33
N GLN A 410 4.13 -5.49 18.89
CA GLN A 410 2.76 -5.08 19.22
C GLN A 410 2.47 -5.15 20.73
N SER A 411 3.05 -6.10 21.47
CA SER A 411 2.72 -6.30 22.89
C SER A 411 3.54 -5.44 23.85
N THR A 412 4.83 -5.19 23.56
CA THR A 412 5.73 -4.41 24.43
C THR A 412 6.04 -3.00 23.92
N GLY A 413 5.79 -2.71 22.64
CA GLY A 413 6.17 -1.44 22.00
C GLY A 413 7.67 -1.30 21.69
N GLU A 414 8.48 -2.29 22.03
CA GLU A 414 9.92 -2.29 21.81
C GLU A 414 10.26 -2.23 20.31
N ILE A 415 11.28 -1.44 19.95
CA ILE A 415 11.75 -1.31 18.57
C ILE A 415 12.67 -2.50 18.27
N ILE A 416 12.15 -3.50 17.56
CA ILE A 416 12.88 -4.71 17.14
C ILE A 416 13.94 -4.35 16.10
N SER A 417 13.57 -3.55 15.10
CA SER A 417 14.50 -3.10 14.06
C SER A 417 14.18 -1.70 13.53
N SER A 418 15.21 -1.03 13.02
CA SER A 418 15.12 0.27 12.34
C SER A 418 15.90 0.19 11.02
N LEU A 419 15.30 0.66 9.94
CA LEU A 419 15.71 0.38 8.56
C LEU A 419 15.77 1.67 7.73
N VAL A 420 16.88 1.87 7.02
CA VAL A 420 17.10 3.02 6.12
C VAL A 420 17.61 2.55 4.76
N VAL A 421 17.20 3.25 3.70
CA VAL A 421 17.73 3.06 2.33
C VAL A 421 18.88 4.05 2.12
N ASN A 422 20.12 3.58 2.20
CA ASN A 422 21.29 4.42 1.87
C ASN A 422 21.38 4.61 0.35
N ALA A 423 20.73 5.66 -0.17
CA ALA A 423 20.61 5.91 -1.60
C ALA A 423 21.00 7.33 -2.00
N SER A 424 21.98 7.45 -2.91
CA SER A 424 22.11 8.67 -3.72
C SER A 424 21.08 8.65 -4.88
N LEU A 425 20.63 9.83 -5.31
CA LEU A 425 19.51 10.01 -6.25
C LEU A 425 19.92 9.94 -7.73
N LYS A 426 20.97 9.18 -8.10
CA LYS A 426 21.64 9.29 -9.42
C LYS A 426 21.31 8.22 -10.47
N ASP A 427 20.59 7.16 -10.12
CA ASP A 427 20.27 6.07 -11.07
C ASP A 427 18.95 6.30 -11.84
N ASN A 428 19.05 6.41 -13.17
CA ASN A 428 17.90 6.59 -14.08
C ASN A 428 17.24 5.27 -14.54
N LYS A 429 17.37 4.17 -13.78
CA LYS A 429 16.72 2.88 -14.13
C LYS A 429 15.29 2.85 -13.60
N GLU A 430 14.36 2.29 -14.38
CA GLU A 430 12.93 2.21 -14.00
C GLU A 430 12.69 1.39 -12.72
N VAL A 431 13.51 0.37 -12.50
CA VAL A 431 13.61 -0.40 -11.24
C VAL A 431 15.07 -0.45 -10.81
N VAL A 432 15.35 -0.12 -9.54
CA VAL A 432 16.66 -0.29 -8.90
C VAL A 432 16.49 -1.11 -7.63
N GLU A 433 17.30 -2.15 -7.50
CA GLU A 433 17.40 -2.99 -6.31
C GLU A 433 18.53 -2.45 -5.40
N LYS A 434 18.26 -2.27 -4.11
CA LYS A 434 19.21 -1.72 -3.13
C LYS A 434 19.09 -2.48 -1.82
N LYS A 435 20.21 -2.76 -1.15
CA LYS A 435 20.17 -3.33 0.21
C LYS A 435 19.84 -2.24 1.23
N ALA A 436 18.91 -2.53 2.15
CA ALA A 436 18.67 -1.69 3.31
C ALA A 436 19.82 -1.82 4.31
N SER A 437 20.10 -0.75 5.06
CA SER A 437 20.91 -0.82 6.27
C SER A 437 20.00 -0.90 7.50
N VAL A 438 20.19 -1.95 8.31
CA VAL A 438 19.68 -2.00 9.69
C VAL A 438 20.48 -1.00 10.53
N LEU A 439 19.80 -0.23 11.39
CA LEU A 439 20.42 0.73 12.30
C LEU A 439 20.47 0.19 13.73
N SER A 440 21.66 0.16 14.32
CA SER A 440 21.89 -0.12 15.73
C SER A 440 21.77 1.16 16.57
N GLY A 441 20.60 1.36 17.19
CA GLY A 441 20.35 2.44 18.14
C GLY A 441 19.85 3.76 17.53
N VAL A 442 19.18 4.56 18.37
CA VAL A 442 18.45 5.77 17.94
C VAL A 442 19.39 6.92 17.56
N SER A 443 20.54 7.05 18.22
CA SER A 443 21.51 8.13 18.00
C SER A 443 22.11 8.16 16.59
N PHE A 444 22.17 7.01 15.90
CA PHE A 444 22.65 6.93 14.52
C PHE A 444 21.66 7.51 13.50
N VAL A 445 20.38 7.70 13.85
CA VAL A 445 19.40 8.29 12.93
C VAL A 445 19.77 9.74 12.62
N GLU A 446 20.25 10.51 13.59
CA GLU A 446 20.46 11.95 13.44
C GLU A 446 21.72 12.31 12.65
N SER A 447 22.74 11.44 12.66
CA SER A 447 23.95 11.60 11.84
C SER A 447 23.71 11.37 10.34
N ILE A 448 22.67 10.60 9.96
CA ILE A 448 22.30 10.38 8.55
C ILE A 448 21.63 11.65 7.98
N PRO A 449 22.17 12.27 6.92
CA PRO A 449 21.56 13.45 6.28
C PRO A 449 20.16 13.17 5.74
N ARG A 450 19.20 14.08 6.00
CA ARG A 450 17.79 13.94 5.57
C ARG A 450 17.62 13.76 4.05
N CYS A 451 18.56 14.25 3.24
CA CYS A 451 18.56 14.07 1.78
C CYS A 451 18.84 12.62 1.32
N LEU A 452 19.34 11.74 2.20
CA LEU A 452 19.49 10.30 1.93
C LEU A 452 18.31 9.47 2.47
N ARG A 453 17.52 10.03 3.39
CA ARG A 453 16.35 9.39 4.03
C ARG A 453 15.09 10.27 3.88
N PRO A 454 14.50 10.36 2.67
CA PRO A 454 13.34 11.20 2.44
C PRO A 454 12.11 10.69 3.23
N PRO A 455 11.22 11.58 3.69
CA PRO A 455 10.09 11.25 4.57
C PRO A 455 9.25 10.07 4.07
N ILE A 456 8.84 9.17 4.96
CA ILE A 456 7.82 8.15 4.67
C ILE A 456 6.46 8.81 4.89
N THR A 457 5.65 8.96 3.85
CA THR A 457 4.36 9.66 3.92
C THR A 457 3.16 8.73 3.98
N CYS A 458 3.26 7.55 3.36
CA CYS A 458 2.36 6.43 3.62
C CYS A 458 3.12 5.10 3.53
N LEU A 459 2.63 4.08 4.25
CA LEU A 459 3.14 2.71 4.15
C LEU A 459 2.00 1.70 4.05
N ALA A 460 2.26 0.53 3.45
CA ALA A 460 1.35 -0.61 3.40
C ALA A 460 2.08 -1.94 3.61
N VAL A 461 1.50 -2.87 4.37
CA VAL A 461 2.17 -4.12 4.82
C VAL A 461 1.46 -5.38 4.30
N GLY A 462 2.20 -6.43 3.98
CA GLY A 462 1.66 -7.77 3.66
C GLY A 462 2.50 -8.56 2.65
N MET A 463 2.27 -9.87 2.54
CA MET A 463 2.95 -10.78 1.59
C MET A 463 4.51 -10.69 1.62
N ARG A 464 5.09 -10.68 2.82
CA ARG A 464 6.53 -10.51 3.09
C ARG A 464 7.14 -9.22 2.54
N LYS A 465 6.29 -8.19 2.40
CA LYS A 465 6.65 -6.89 1.87
C LYS A 465 6.13 -5.76 2.74
N VAL A 466 6.93 -4.70 2.81
CA VAL A 466 6.45 -3.37 3.18
C VAL A 466 6.58 -2.49 1.93
N VAL A 467 5.53 -1.75 1.62
CA VAL A 467 5.51 -0.71 0.60
C VAL A 467 5.64 0.62 1.32
N THR A 468 6.59 1.48 0.95
CA THR A 468 6.65 2.87 1.42
C THR A 468 6.55 3.84 0.26
N THR A 469 5.78 4.89 0.50
CA THR A 469 5.73 6.10 -0.32
C THR A 469 6.47 7.22 0.38
N HIS A 470 7.09 8.05 -0.44
CA HIS A 470 7.84 9.24 -0.08
C HIS A 470 7.40 10.30 -1.08
N ASN A 471 7.37 11.59 -0.74
CA ASN A 471 6.91 12.67 -1.64
C ASN A 471 7.93 12.94 -2.77
N GLU A 472 8.01 11.96 -3.66
CA GLU A 472 8.95 11.76 -4.76
C GLU A 472 8.21 11.02 -5.89
N LYS A 473 8.89 10.78 -7.01
CA LYS A 473 8.37 9.98 -8.13
C LYS A 473 8.42 8.46 -7.90
N PHE A 474 8.94 8.03 -6.74
CA PHE A 474 9.33 6.65 -6.49
C PHE A 474 8.48 5.96 -5.42
N VAL A 475 8.11 4.71 -5.68
CA VAL A 475 7.58 3.78 -4.68
C VAL A 475 8.72 2.83 -4.32
N ARG A 476 8.83 2.47 -3.04
CA ARG A 476 9.84 1.53 -2.54
C ARG A 476 9.15 0.31 -1.94
N VAL A 477 9.52 -0.87 -2.40
CA VAL A 477 9.05 -2.13 -1.83
C VAL A 477 10.22 -2.87 -1.20
N TRP A 478 10.15 -2.93 0.12
CA TRP A 478 11.05 -3.65 1.00
C TRP A 478 10.62 -5.11 0.99
N ARG A 479 11.38 -5.96 0.31
CA ARG A 479 11.26 -7.42 0.33
C ARG A 479 12.20 -7.94 1.42
N PHE A 480 11.65 -8.70 2.34
CA PHE A 480 12.41 -9.31 3.43
C PHE A 480 12.68 -10.78 3.10
N HIS A 481 13.94 -11.19 3.25
CA HIS A 481 14.41 -12.56 3.02
C HIS A 481 14.85 -13.20 4.34
N GLU A 482 14.57 -14.50 4.47
CA GLU A 482 15.11 -15.37 5.55
C GLU A 482 16.61 -15.63 5.34
#